data_AF-A0A1F6RDB7-F1
#
_entry.id   AF-A0A1F6RDB7-F1
#
_cell.length_a   1.000
_cell.length_b   1.000
_cell.length_c   1.000
_cell.angle_alpha   90.00
_cell.angle_beta   90.00
_cell.angle_gamma   90.00
#
_symmetry.space_group_name_H-M   'P 1'
#
loop_
_entity.id
_entity.type
_entity.pdbx_description
1 polymer ?
#
loop_
_entity_poly.entity_id
_entity_poly.type
_entity_poly.pdbx_seq_one_letter_code
_entity_poly.pdbx_strand_id
1 'polypeptide(L)'
;MKNIDLRIDDMLSGEITSSEIVDSIFNSFDKQLLDRNEILLDFKKVTFVSVLFLERLESFVKRAKDINVKVQITNVSPVIYKVFQVAKVKSILEVCS
;
A
#
# COMPACT_ATOMS: atom_id res chain seq x y z
N MET A 1 7.53 17.58 21.61
CA MET A 1 6.46 16.79 20.97
C MET A 1 7.11 15.56 20.37
N LYS A 2 6.73 14.35 20.81
CA LYS A 2 7.24 13.12 20.22
C LYS A 2 6.58 12.97 18.84
N ASN A 3 7.32 13.29 17.78
CA ASN A 3 6.99 12.82 16.45
C ASN A 3 7.08 11.29 16.49
N ILE A 4 5.93 10.64 16.69
CA ILE A 4 5.80 9.22 16.42
C ILE A 4 5.72 9.15 14.90
N ASP A 5 6.90 9.15 14.28
CA ASP A 5 7.10 8.78 12.89
C ASP A 5 6.84 7.26 12.84
N LEU A 6 5.56 6.88 12.88
CA LEU A 6 5.11 5.51 12.57
C LEU A 6 5.48 5.31 11.10
N ARG A 7 6.71 4.85 10.86
CA ARG A 7 7.14 4.42 9.55
C ARG A 7 6.16 3.35 9.10
N ILE A 8 5.52 3.59 7.96
CA ILE A 8 4.58 2.66 7.30
C ILE A 8 5.14 1.24 7.23
N ASP A 9 6.47 1.11 7.18
CA ASP A 9 7.26 -0.13 7.25
C ASP A 9 6.86 -1.09 8.38
N ASP A 10 6.22 -0.60 9.45
CA ASP A 10 5.72 -1.45 10.54
C ASP A 10 4.24 -1.83 10.39
N MET A 11 3.46 -1.12 9.55
CA MET A 11 2.05 -1.44 9.29
C MET A 11 1.88 -2.56 8.24
N LEU A 12 2.81 -2.66 7.28
CA LEU A 12 2.82 -3.70 6.25
C LEU A 12 3.66 -4.89 6.71
N SER A 13 3.05 -5.83 7.43
CA SER A 13 3.76 -7.04 7.87
C SER A 13 2.85 -8.27 7.94
N GLY A 14 3.45 -9.44 7.68
CA GLY A 14 2.76 -10.73 7.73
C GLY A 14 1.68 -10.88 6.68
N GLU A 15 0.61 -11.57 7.05
CA GLU A 15 -0.56 -11.78 6.22
C GLU A 15 -1.61 -10.70 6.50
N ILE A 16 -2.01 -9.97 5.46
CA ILE A 16 -2.98 -8.87 5.58
C ILE A 16 -4.31 -9.34 5.02
N THR A 17 -5.17 -9.88 5.89
CA THR A 17 -6.38 -10.61 5.48
C THR A 17 -7.69 -10.09 6.05
N SER A 18 -7.70 -9.56 7.28
CA SER A 18 -8.92 -9.09 7.93
C SER A 18 -9.32 -7.68 7.49
N SER A 19 -10.62 -7.41 7.44
CA SER A 19 -11.17 -6.09 7.10
C SER A 19 -10.67 -5.00 8.04
N GLU A 20 -10.59 -5.29 9.34
CA GLU A 20 -10.17 -4.32 10.34
C GLU A 20 -8.71 -3.88 10.15
N ILE A 21 -7.83 -4.85 9.83
CA ILE A 21 -6.42 -4.56 9.57
C ILE A 21 -6.28 -3.75 8.27
N VAL A 22 -6.96 -4.17 7.20
CA VAL A 22 -6.94 -3.47 5.92
C VAL A 22 -7.43 -2.04 6.09
N ASP A 23 -8.58 -1.83 6.74
CA ASP A 23 -9.13 -0.49 6.94
C ASP A 23 -8.22 0.39 7.80
N SER A 24 -7.61 -0.17 8.86
CA SER A 24 -6.65 0.55 9.69
C SER A 24 -5.44 1.03 8.88
N ILE A 25 -4.87 0.16 8.05
CA ILE A 25 -3.75 0.48 7.16
C ILE A 25 -4.13 1.60 6.19
N PHE A 26 -5.25 1.45 5.47
CA PHE A 26 -5.62 2.44 4.45
C PHE A 26 -6.10 3.77 5.04
N ASN A 27 -6.74 3.78 6.20
CA ASN A 27 -7.05 5.02 6.90
C ASN A 27 -5.78 5.78 7.32
N SER A 28 -4.71 5.05 7.65
CA SER A 28 -3.40 5.66 7.91
C SER A 28 -2.76 6.22 6.64
N PHE A 29 -2.84 5.48 5.52
CA PHE A 29 -2.30 5.92 4.24
C PHE A 29 -3.05 7.14 3.69
N ASP A 30 -4.38 7.15 3.79
CA ASP A 30 -5.22 8.24 3.31
C ASP A 30 -4.94 9.56 4.03
N LYS A 31 -4.64 9.53 5.33
CA LYS A 31 -4.23 10.75 6.06
C LYS A 31 -2.95 11.36 5.49
N GLN A 32 -2.03 10.55 5.00
CA GLN A 32 -0.74 11.02 4.47
C GLN A 32 -0.87 11.64 3.08
N LEU A 33 -1.94 11.37 2.35
CA LEU A 33 -2.21 12.01 1.07
C LEU A 33 -2.40 13.53 1.20
N LEU A 34 -2.77 14.02 2.38
CA LEU A 34 -2.98 15.45 2.63
C LEU A 34 -1.66 16.21 2.85
N ASP A 35 -0.63 15.52 3.30
CA ASP A 35 0.58 16.15 3.86
C ASP A 35 1.86 15.82 3.07
N ARG A 36 1.79 14.90 2.09
CA ARG A 36 2.98 14.39 1.38
C ARG A 36 2.79 14.45 -0.13
N ASN A 37 3.87 14.80 -0.83
CA ASN A 37 3.95 14.71 -2.30
C ASN A 37 4.38 13.31 -2.79
N GLU A 38 4.92 12.48 -1.89
CA GLU A 38 5.38 11.12 -2.20
C GLU A 38 5.14 10.18 -1.01
N ILE A 39 4.72 8.95 -1.32
CA ILE A 39 4.45 7.87 -0.36
C ILE A 39 5.18 6.61 -0.83
N LEU A 40 6.05 6.08 0.02
CA LEU A 40 6.76 4.83 -0.20
C LEU A 40 6.10 3.71 0.62
N LEU A 41 5.75 2.61 -0.03
CA LEU A 41 5.18 1.42 0.58
C LEU A 41 6.19 0.27 0.49
N ASP A 42 6.77 -0.12 1.62
CA ASP A 42 7.71 -1.24 1.70
C ASP A 42 6.97 -2.56 1.97
N PHE A 43 7.04 -3.51 1.02
CA PHE A 43 6.41 -4.83 1.11
C PHE A 43 7.34 -5.92 1.65
N LYS A 44 8.55 -5.58 2.12
CA LYS A 44 9.56 -6.55 2.55
C LYS A 44 9.08 -7.55 3.59
N LYS A 45 8.21 -7.12 4.51
CA LYS A 45 7.66 -7.97 5.60
C LYS A 45 6.30 -8.60 5.24
N VAL A 46 5.75 -8.35 4.05
CA VAL A 46 4.43 -8.84 3.63
C VAL A 46 4.57 -10.23 3.02
N THR A 47 3.86 -11.20 3.58
CA THR A 47 3.87 -12.60 3.11
C THR A 47 2.64 -12.95 2.29
N PHE A 48 1.51 -12.29 2.57
CA PHE A 48 0.25 -12.48 1.84
C PHE A 48 -0.64 -11.24 1.90
N VAL A 49 -1.42 -10.99 0.85
CA VAL A 49 -2.45 -9.95 0.81
C VAL A 49 -3.76 -10.53 0.29
N SER A 50 -4.88 -10.16 0.92
CA SER A 50 -6.21 -10.55 0.46
C SER A 50 -6.67 -9.75 -0.77
N VAL A 51 -7.73 -10.23 -1.43
CA VAL A 51 -8.39 -9.49 -2.51
C VAL A 51 -8.89 -8.12 -2.03
N LEU A 52 -9.43 -8.06 -0.81
CA LEU A 52 -9.88 -6.80 -0.20
C LEU A 52 -8.72 -5.79 -0.08
N PHE A 53 -7.53 -6.24 0.32
CA PHE A 53 -6.36 -5.38 0.36
C PHE A 53 -6.01 -4.83 -1.02
N LEU A 54 -6.09 -5.65 -2.07
CA LEU A 54 -5.81 -5.22 -3.44
C LEU A 54 -6.79 -4.16 -3.94
N GLU A 55 -8.08 -4.34 -3.68
CA GLU A 55 -9.12 -3.37 -4.07
C GLU A 55 -8.91 -2.01 -3.39
N ARG A 56 -8.51 -2.03 -2.12
CA ARG A 56 -8.19 -0.83 -1.35
C ARG A 56 -6.89 -0.19 -1.82
N LEU A 57 -5.86 -0.98 -2.14
CA LEU A 57 -4.60 -0.51 -2.70
C LEU A 57 -4.81 0.16 -4.06
N GLU A 58 -5.63 -0.44 -4.92
CA GLU A 58 -5.97 0.12 -6.21
C GLU A 58 -6.64 1.49 -6.06
N SER A 59 -7.64 1.57 -5.19
CA SER A 59 -8.37 2.80 -4.90
C SER A 59 -7.46 3.88 -4.35
N PHE A 60 -6.55 3.50 -3.44
CA PHE A 60 -5.56 4.40 -2.87
C PHE A 60 -4.61 4.97 -3.94
N VAL A 61 -4.02 4.11 -4.78
CA VAL A 61 -3.10 4.54 -5.85
C VAL A 61 -3.81 5.46 -6.85
N LYS A 62 -5.07 5.15 -7.21
CA LYS A 62 -5.89 6.01 -8.08
C LYS A 62 -6.11 7.39 -7.45
N ARG A 63 -6.55 7.44 -6.19
CA ARG A 63 -6.74 8.70 -5.47
C ARG A 63 -5.45 9.51 -5.38
N ALA A 64 -4.34 8.88 -5.02
CA ALA A 64 -3.04 9.55 -4.94
C ALA A 64 -2.65 10.19 -6.27
N LYS A 65 -2.85 9.47 -7.38
CA LYS A 65 -2.62 9.99 -8.74
C LYS A 65 -3.49 11.20 -9.05
N ASP A 66 -4.78 11.16 -8.69
CA ASP A 66 -5.72 12.25 -8.96
C ASP A 66 -5.34 13.57 -8.25
N ILE A 67 -4.64 13.48 -7.12
CA ILE A 67 -4.14 14.64 -6.34
C ILE A 67 -2.64 14.88 -6.52
N ASN A 68 -2.00 14.27 -7.53
CA ASN A 68 -0.57 14.39 -7.85
C ASN A 68 0.39 13.97 -6.73
N VAL A 69 -0.02 13.02 -5.87
CA VAL A 69 0.87 12.37 -4.91
C VAL A 69 1.47 11.11 -5.53
N LYS A 70 2.80 11.05 -5.56
CA LYS A 70 3.52 9.90 -6.11
C LYS A 70 3.50 8.74 -5.13
N VAL A 71 3.07 7.55 -5.58
CA VAL A 71 3.17 6.32 -4.80
C VAL A 71 4.24 5.42 -5.40
N GLN A 72 5.09 4.84 -4.56
CA GLN A 72 6.06 3.81 -4.94
C GLN A 72 5.91 2.59 -4.03
N ILE A 73 5.89 1.41 -4.64
CA ILE A 73 5.85 0.12 -3.93
C ILE A 73 7.19 -0.57 -4.16
N THR A 74 7.87 -0.93 -3.06
CA THR A 74 9.22 -1.51 -3.08
C THR A 74 9.27 -2.85 -2.34
N ASN A 75 10.33 -3.62 -2.59
CA ASN A 75 10.61 -4.91 -1.94
C ASN A 75 9.45 -5.92 -2.04
N VAL A 76 8.72 -5.90 -3.14
CA VAL A 76 7.63 -6.85 -3.39
C VAL A 76 8.21 -8.24 -3.63
N SER A 77 7.81 -9.22 -2.83
CA SER A 77 8.24 -10.61 -3.06
C SER A 77 7.65 -11.15 -4.38
N PRO A 78 8.29 -12.12 -5.05
CA PRO A 78 7.77 -12.69 -6.30
C PRO A 78 6.35 -13.26 -6.18
N VAL A 79 6.00 -13.78 -5.00
CA VAL A 79 4.67 -14.31 -4.71
C VAL A 79 3.62 -13.19 -4.71
N ILE A 80 3.88 -12.10 -4.00
CA ILE A 80 2.97 -10.94 -3.97
C ILE A 80 2.89 -10.26 -5.33
N TYR A 81 4.01 -10.14 -6.04
CA TYR A 81 4.04 -9.57 -7.38
C TYR A 81 3.16 -10.39 -8.35
N LYS A 82 3.20 -11.73 -8.26
CA LYS A 82 2.32 -12.61 -9.04
C LYS A 82 0.85 -12.41 -8.69
N VAL A 83 0.52 -12.16 -7.42
CA VAL A 83 -0.85 -11.82 -7.00
C VAL A 83 -1.30 -10.52 -7.68
N PHE A 84 -0.46 -9.48 -7.71
CA PHE A 84 -0.77 -8.22 -8.42
C PHE A 84 -1.02 -8.44 -9.92
N GLN A 85 -0.21 -9.27 -10.57
CA GLN A 85 -0.37 -9.59 -11.99
C GLN A 85 -1.68 -10.34 -12.27
N VAL A 86 -2.02 -11.34 -11.47
CA VAL A 86 -3.25 -12.15 -11.64
C VAL A 86 -4.50 -11.28 -11.43
N ALA A 87 -4.46 -10.37 -10.46
CA ALA A 87 -5.55 -9.44 -10.20
C ALA A 87 -5.74 -8.38 -11.32
N LYS A 88 -4.83 -8.32 -12.31
CA LYS A 88 -4.86 -7.37 -13.45
C LYS A 88 -4.97 -5.90 -13.04
N VAL A 89 -4.48 -5.56 -11.86
CA VAL A 89 -4.55 -4.18 -11.35
C VAL A 89 -3.39 -3.37 -11.93
N LYS A 90 -3.57 -2.84 -13.15
CA LYS A 90 -2.53 -2.10 -13.88
C LYS A 90 -1.96 -0.93 -13.08
N SER A 91 -2.80 -0.20 -12.36
CA SER A 91 -2.36 0.94 -11.54
C SER A 91 -1.40 0.53 -10.42
N ILE A 92 -1.55 -0.65 -9.83
CA ILE A 92 -0.62 -1.18 -8.81
C ILE A 92 0.72 -1.57 -9.46
N LEU A 93 0.67 -2.20 -10.64
CA LEU A 93 1.88 -2.59 -11.37
C LEU A 93 2.71 -1.39 -11.82
N GLU A 94 2.06 -0.27 -12.17
CA GLU A 94 2.72 0.98 -12.58
C GLU A 94 3.56 1.63 -11.47
N VAL A 95 3.26 1.33 -10.21
CA VAL A 95 3.95 1.90 -9.05
C VAL A 95 4.92 0.94 -8.38
N CYS A 96 5.04 -0.30 -8.86
CA CYS A 96 6.01 -1.28 -8.37
C CYS A 96 7.38 -1.03 -9.00
N SER A 97 8.42 -0.96 -8.16
CA SER A 97 9.83 -0.81 -8.56
C SER A 97 10.71 -1.93 -8.04
#